data_AF-A0A524LB97-F1
#
_entry.id   AF-A0A524LB97-F1
#
_cell.length_a   1.000
_cell.length_b   1.000
_cell.length_c   1.000
_cell.angle_alpha   90.00
_cell.angle_beta   90.00
_cell.angle_gamma   90.00
#
_symmetry.space_group_name_H-M   'P 1'
#
loop_
_entity.id
_entity.type
_entity.pdbx_description
1 polymer ?
#
loop_
_entity_poly.entity_id
_entity_poly.type
_entity_poly.pdbx_seq_one_letter_code
_entity_poly.pdbx_strand_id
1 'polypeptide(L)'
;MPDWKDLHERARRDVDAGLKAWTTVLKEDIGSRIVYAYAKGSALKKWESPIDYVPTISDLDIHIMLTSDDSILSGSSESFEEAMHLSKRYEDEYLLQHPEHLHIPRSQIMTINRLTTVVEYVPPRPQDIRALLGDMPKHSFQEDDEIRRIDRQNLMNYQEYIEVLPRRLFDRTGLDYWFIIREMCWRVSPAPVRLLTQITEDPLEVWSWNRTTIAQTLRSHDYNEIADHYTDFYVQGWDLFLSAFTNSEAYRNCIAAGYYSLVKCREEVQKIN
;
A
#
# COMPACT_ATOMS: atom_id res chain seq x y z
N MET A 1 -0.17 25.61 9.71
CA MET A 1 -0.27 24.41 8.84
C MET A 1 1.10 23.76 8.77
N PRO A 2 1.20 22.43 8.73
CA PRO A 2 2.48 21.74 8.58
C PRO A 2 3.21 22.19 7.30
N ASP A 3 4.54 22.21 7.34
CA ASP A 3 5.34 22.34 6.12
C ASP A 3 5.37 20.98 5.40
N TRP A 4 4.39 20.79 4.52
CA TRP A 4 4.25 19.54 3.78
C TRP A 4 5.44 19.22 2.88
N LYS A 5 6.13 20.25 2.39
CA LYS A 5 7.30 20.07 1.54
C LYS A 5 8.45 19.47 2.35
N ASP A 6 8.77 20.07 3.51
CA ASP A 6 9.78 19.53 4.42
C ASP A 6 9.45 18.10 4.88
N LEU A 7 8.19 17.88 5.31
CA LEU A 7 7.75 16.55 5.76
C LEU A 7 7.89 15.48 4.68
N HIS A 8 7.54 15.79 3.43
CA HIS A 8 7.73 14.88 2.30
C HIS A 8 9.20 14.67 1.95
N GLU A 9 10.04 15.70 1.99
CA GLU A 9 11.47 15.56 1.74
C GLU A 9 12.14 14.68 2.81
N ARG A 10 11.70 14.79 4.07
CA ARG A 10 12.15 13.91 5.17
C ARG A 10 11.63 12.48 5.00
N ALA A 11 10.33 12.30 4.78
CA ALA A 11 9.74 10.98 4.56
C ALA A 11 10.34 10.27 3.33
N ARG A 12 10.73 11.01 2.29
CA ARG A 12 11.41 10.43 1.12
C ARG A 12 12.78 9.87 1.49
N ARG A 13 13.56 10.60 2.29
CA ARG A 13 14.84 10.12 2.81
C ARG A 13 14.66 8.87 3.67
N ASP A 14 13.62 8.84 4.50
CA ASP A 14 13.27 7.65 5.28
C ASP A 14 12.96 6.45 4.37
N VAL A 15 12.15 6.64 3.32
CA VAL A 15 11.83 5.59 2.34
C VAL A 15 13.08 5.05 1.65
N ASP A 16 13.96 5.93 1.17
CA ASP A 16 15.21 5.53 0.51
C ASP A 16 16.14 4.77 1.46
N ALA A 17 16.24 5.18 2.72
CA ALA A 17 16.99 4.45 3.75
C ALA A 17 16.36 3.08 4.04
N GLY A 18 15.03 3.00 4.13
CA GLY A 18 14.31 1.74 4.36
C GLY A 18 14.51 0.73 3.24
N LEU A 19 14.48 1.18 1.99
CA LEU A 19 14.76 0.32 0.84
C LEU A 19 16.20 -0.18 0.84
N LYS A 20 17.18 0.67 1.16
CA LYS A 20 18.59 0.26 1.28
C LYS A 20 18.79 -0.75 2.39
N ALA A 21 18.22 -0.52 3.58
CA ALA A 21 18.31 -1.44 4.70
C ALA A 21 17.72 -2.81 4.33
N TRP A 22 16.55 -2.86 3.70
CA TRP A 22 16.00 -4.12 3.21
C TRP A 22 16.85 -4.76 2.12
N THR A 23 17.41 -4.01 1.17
CA THR A 23 18.32 -4.59 0.18
C THR A 23 19.52 -5.27 0.84
N THR A 24 20.11 -4.66 1.88
CA THR A 24 21.20 -5.27 2.65
C THR A 24 20.73 -6.55 3.33
N VAL A 25 19.67 -6.50 4.14
CA VAL A 25 19.14 -7.66 4.89
C VAL A 25 18.75 -8.80 3.95
N LEU A 26 18.00 -8.52 2.89
CA LEU A 26 17.58 -9.54 1.93
C LEU A 26 18.77 -10.19 1.23
N LYS A 27 19.82 -9.43 0.93
CA LYS A 27 21.03 -9.94 0.28
C LYS A 27 21.86 -10.81 1.21
N GLU A 28 22.04 -10.37 2.45
CA GLU A 28 22.92 -11.02 3.42
C GLU A 28 22.28 -12.26 4.06
N ASP A 29 21.02 -12.15 4.47
CA ASP A 29 20.38 -13.18 5.29
C ASP A 29 19.67 -14.25 4.45
N ILE A 30 19.06 -13.88 3.32
CA ILE A 30 18.30 -14.82 2.48
C ILE A 30 18.63 -14.76 0.98
N GLY A 31 19.69 -14.06 0.59
CA GLY A 31 19.97 -13.74 -0.82
C GLY A 31 20.18 -14.96 -1.72
N SER A 32 20.69 -16.07 -1.17
CA SER A 32 20.86 -17.33 -1.91
C SER A 32 19.53 -18.01 -2.30
N ARG A 33 18.42 -17.62 -1.65
CA ARG A 33 17.06 -18.12 -1.91
C ARG A 33 16.28 -17.21 -2.87
N ILE A 34 16.79 -16.02 -3.18
CA ILE A 34 16.08 -15.00 -3.98
C ILE A 34 16.54 -15.07 -5.43
N VAL A 35 15.60 -15.23 -6.36
CA VAL A 35 15.84 -15.07 -7.80
C VAL A 35 15.89 -13.58 -8.14
N TYR A 36 14.87 -12.83 -7.72
CA TYR A 36 14.83 -11.39 -7.84
C TYR A 36 13.92 -10.77 -6.77
N ALA A 37 14.13 -9.49 -6.48
CA ALA A 37 13.28 -8.70 -5.60
C ALA A 37 13.12 -7.28 -6.14
N TYR A 38 11.94 -6.70 -5.97
CA TYR A 38 11.66 -5.33 -6.37
C TYR A 38 10.73 -4.64 -5.37
N ALA A 39 10.86 -3.32 -5.28
CA ALA A 39 9.90 -2.46 -4.60
C ALA A 39 8.90 -1.86 -5.59
N LYS A 40 7.68 -1.61 -5.14
CA LYS A 40 6.63 -0.89 -5.88
C LYS A 40 5.79 -0.01 -4.94
N GLY A 41 4.69 0.52 -5.46
CA GLY A 41 3.66 1.16 -4.63
C GLY A 41 3.91 2.64 -4.38
N SER A 42 3.12 3.20 -3.46
CA SER A 42 3.07 4.65 -3.23
C SER A 42 4.40 5.28 -2.79
N ALA A 43 5.26 4.50 -2.13
CA ALA A 43 6.58 4.93 -1.70
C ALA A 43 7.53 5.26 -2.87
N LEU A 44 7.30 4.73 -4.08
CA LEU A 44 8.14 4.99 -5.26
C LEU A 44 7.58 6.04 -6.20
N LYS A 45 6.27 6.32 -6.12
CA LYS A 45 5.60 7.28 -6.98
C LYS A 45 6.07 8.71 -6.69
N LYS A 46 5.85 9.61 -7.66
CA LYS A 46 6.05 11.05 -7.47
C LYS A 46 5.03 11.58 -6.45
N TRP A 47 5.48 12.40 -5.51
CA TRP A 47 4.61 13.03 -4.52
C TRP A 47 4.42 14.50 -4.88
N GLU A 48 3.17 14.89 -5.11
CA GLU A 48 2.74 16.21 -5.55
C GLU A 48 1.83 16.89 -4.52
N SER A 49 1.19 16.11 -3.65
CA SER A 49 0.42 16.63 -2.52
C SER A 49 0.52 15.72 -1.30
N PRO A 50 0.11 16.19 -0.10
CA PRO A 50 0.29 15.47 1.16
C PRO A 50 -0.32 14.05 1.21
N ILE A 51 -1.27 13.75 0.32
CA ILE A 51 -1.91 12.44 0.31
C ILE A 51 -1.06 11.37 -0.37
N ASP A 52 -0.07 11.75 -1.19
CA ASP A 52 0.70 10.79 -1.99
C ASP A 52 1.56 9.85 -1.15
N TYR A 53 2.00 10.29 0.03
CA TYR A 53 2.65 9.45 1.02
C TYR A 53 2.33 9.92 2.42
N VAL A 54 1.89 8.97 3.25
CA VAL A 54 1.48 9.21 4.63
C VAL A 54 2.13 8.14 5.51
N PRO A 55 3.03 8.49 6.44
CA PRO A 55 3.75 7.55 7.31
C PRO A 55 2.87 6.48 7.98
N THR A 56 1.70 6.89 8.46
CA THR A 56 0.69 6.06 9.13
C THR A 56 0.07 4.99 8.22
N ILE A 57 0.01 5.25 6.91
CA ILE A 57 -0.81 4.48 5.96
C ILE A 57 0.08 3.76 4.93
N SER A 58 1.08 4.45 4.40
CA SER A 58 1.93 3.98 3.31
C SER A 58 2.98 2.97 3.79
N ASP A 59 3.44 2.13 2.87
CA ASP A 59 4.45 1.09 3.06
C ASP A 59 5.50 1.10 1.97
N LEU A 60 6.60 0.41 2.28
CA LEU A 60 7.51 -0.18 1.31
C LEU A 60 6.93 -1.53 0.86
N ASP A 61 6.30 -1.56 -0.32
CA ASP A 61 5.78 -2.79 -0.93
C ASP A 61 6.93 -3.55 -1.64
N ILE A 62 7.49 -4.55 -0.98
CA ILE A 62 8.62 -5.35 -1.48
C ILE A 62 8.13 -6.73 -1.91
N HIS A 63 8.35 -7.06 -3.18
CA HIS A 63 7.95 -8.33 -3.78
C HIS A 63 9.19 -9.17 -4.05
N ILE A 64 9.15 -10.44 -3.66
CA ILE A 64 10.29 -11.36 -3.71
C ILE A 64 9.90 -12.62 -4.47
N MET A 65 10.69 -12.97 -5.48
CA MET A 65 10.62 -14.27 -6.15
C MET A 65 11.71 -15.18 -5.58
N LEU A 66 11.32 -16.34 -5.08
CA LEU A 66 12.23 -17.33 -4.51
C LEU A 66 12.62 -18.41 -5.51
N THR A 67 13.76 -19.06 -5.26
CA THR A 67 14.30 -20.16 -6.09
C THR A 67 13.45 -21.43 -6.04
N SER A 68 12.71 -21.63 -4.95
CA SER A 68 11.70 -22.70 -4.80
C SER A 68 10.34 -22.08 -4.45
N ASP A 69 9.26 -22.85 -4.63
CA ASP A 69 7.90 -22.48 -4.23
C ASP A 69 7.67 -22.50 -2.71
N ASP A 70 8.74 -22.65 -1.94
CA ASP A 70 8.69 -22.56 -0.49
C ASP A 70 8.43 -21.12 -0.06
N SER A 71 7.74 -20.96 1.06
CA SER A 71 7.64 -19.65 1.71
C SER A 71 9.01 -19.23 2.25
N ILE A 72 9.26 -17.92 2.40
CA ILE A 72 10.41 -17.43 3.18
C ILE A 72 10.39 -18.10 4.57
N LEU A 73 9.17 -18.21 5.14
CA LEU A 73 8.88 -18.72 6.48
C LEU A 73 7.90 -19.90 6.39
N SER A 74 8.29 -21.07 6.89
CA SER A 74 7.52 -22.33 6.78
C SER A 74 6.44 -22.51 7.87
N GLY A 75 6.26 -21.52 8.77
CA GLY A 75 5.30 -21.58 9.88
C GLY A 75 5.77 -22.41 11.08
N SER A 76 7.02 -22.88 11.08
CA SER A 76 7.67 -23.54 12.22
C SER A 76 8.06 -22.54 13.32
N SER A 77 8.44 -23.04 14.50
CA SER A 77 9.04 -22.20 15.55
C SER A 77 10.35 -21.55 15.08
N GLU A 78 11.16 -22.28 14.31
CA GLU A 78 12.38 -21.74 13.68
C GLU A 78 12.03 -20.58 12.72
N SER A 79 10.93 -20.68 11.97
CA SER A 79 10.46 -19.60 11.11
C SER A 79 10.01 -18.37 11.91
N PHE A 80 9.44 -18.56 13.10
CA PHE A 80 9.10 -17.43 13.98
C PHE A 80 10.37 -16.72 14.46
N GLU A 81 11.40 -17.47 14.87
CA GLU A 81 12.69 -16.90 15.28
C GLU A 81 13.38 -16.18 14.11
N GLU A 82 13.38 -16.77 12.91
CA GLU A 82 13.90 -16.16 11.69
C GLU A 82 13.14 -14.86 11.36
N ALA A 83 11.81 -14.86 11.47
CA ALA A 83 11.02 -13.65 11.24
C ALA A 83 11.36 -12.53 12.22
N MET A 84 11.48 -12.85 13.51
CA MET A 84 11.89 -11.89 14.55
C MET A 84 13.32 -11.38 14.29
N HIS A 85 14.22 -12.27 13.87
CA HIS A 85 15.59 -11.91 13.52
C HIS A 85 15.64 -10.94 12.34
N LEU A 86 14.98 -11.26 11.23
CA LEU A 86 14.93 -10.41 10.03
C LEU A 86 14.30 -9.05 10.32
N SER A 87 13.21 -9.03 11.09
CA SER A 87 12.55 -7.78 11.51
C SER A 87 13.51 -6.89 12.30
N LYS A 88 14.22 -7.46 13.28
CA LYS A 88 15.21 -6.73 14.06
C LYS A 88 16.40 -6.28 13.22
N ARG A 89 16.91 -7.15 12.34
CA ARG A 89 18.04 -6.84 11.44
C ARG A 89 17.71 -5.64 10.55
N TYR A 90 16.50 -5.57 10.01
CA TYR A 90 16.03 -4.41 9.26
C TYR A 90 16.07 -3.12 10.09
N GLU A 91 15.52 -3.14 11.31
CA GLU A 91 15.51 -1.96 12.18
C GLU A 91 16.93 -1.52 12.56
N ASP A 92 17.80 -2.46 12.95
CA ASP A 92 19.19 -2.17 13.31
C ASP A 92 19.96 -1.56 12.12
N GLU A 93 19.81 -2.13 10.92
CA GLU A 93 20.46 -1.64 9.70
C GLU A 93 19.91 -0.26 9.29
N TYR A 94 18.60 -0.05 9.42
CA TYR A 94 17.98 1.24 9.16
C TYR A 94 18.51 2.33 10.10
N LEU A 95 18.51 2.07 11.41
CA LEU A 95 18.93 3.03 12.42
C LEU A 95 20.42 3.35 12.33
N LEU A 96 21.24 2.39 11.92
CA LEU A 96 22.66 2.62 11.64
C LEU A 96 22.87 3.61 10.49
N GLN A 97 22.07 3.49 9.43
CA GLN A 97 22.17 4.36 8.25
C GLN A 97 21.44 5.70 8.42
N HIS A 98 20.37 5.74 9.23
CA HIS A 98 19.48 6.89 9.34
C HIS A 98 18.99 7.16 10.78
N PRO A 99 19.87 7.61 11.68
CA PRO A 99 19.53 7.83 13.08
C PRO A 99 18.56 9.01 13.32
N GLU A 100 18.59 10.03 12.46
CA GLU A 100 17.74 11.23 12.55
C GLU A 100 16.53 11.15 11.59
N HIS A 101 15.82 10.03 11.62
CA HIS A 101 14.67 9.77 10.76
C HIS A 101 13.41 10.54 11.22
N LEU A 102 12.48 10.78 10.30
CA LEU A 102 11.13 11.24 10.68
C LEU A 102 10.27 10.05 11.16
N HIS A 103 10.37 8.91 10.48
CA HIS A 103 9.76 7.64 10.87
C HIS A 103 10.55 6.47 10.26
N ILE A 104 10.42 5.28 10.85
CA ILE A 104 10.84 4.06 10.17
C ILE A 104 9.70 3.64 9.24
N PRO A 105 9.91 3.59 7.91
CA PRO A 105 8.86 3.20 6.99
C PRO A 105 8.38 1.79 7.31
N ARG A 106 7.05 1.63 7.36
CA ARG A 106 6.47 0.30 7.40
C ARG A 106 6.85 -0.47 6.15
N SER A 107 7.17 -1.73 6.32
CA SER A 107 7.48 -2.62 5.21
C SER A 107 6.41 -3.69 5.06
N GLN A 108 6.11 -4.04 3.81
CA GLN A 108 5.25 -5.15 3.44
C GLN A 108 6.04 -6.03 2.48
N ILE A 109 6.53 -7.16 2.98
CA ILE A 109 7.28 -8.14 2.19
C ILE A 109 6.34 -9.25 1.75
N MET A 110 6.31 -9.52 0.45
CA MET A 110 5.44 -10.52 -0.15
C MET A 110 6.22 -11.45 -1.07
N THR A 111 6.01 -12.75 -0.93
CA THR A 111 6.48 -13.73 -1.91
C THR A 111 5.53 -13.80 -3.09
N ILE A 112 6.08 -13.77 -4.31
CA ILE A 112 5.26 -13.75 -5.53
C ILE A 112 5.22 -15.08 -6.28
N ASN A 113 5.94 -16.11 -5.82
CA ASN A 113 5.98 -17.45 -6.43
C ASN A 113 4.60 -17.97 -6.82
N ARG A 114 3.63 -17.87 -5.90
CA ARG A 114 2.25 -18.31 -6.16
C ARG A 114 1.39 -17.22 -6.78
N LEU A 115 1.68 -15.93 -6.52
CA LEU A 115 0.90 -14.84 -7.10
C LEU A 115 0.99 -14.82 -8.62
N THR A 116 2.15 -15.13 -9.19
CA THR A 116 2.32 -15.26 -10.65
C THR A 116 1.51 -16.40 -11.27
N THR A 117 0.96 -17.32 -10.46
CA THR A 117 0.10 -18.42 -10.91
C THR A 117 -1.38 -18.13 -10.73
N VAL A 118 -1.75 -17.06 -10.03
CA VAL A 118 -3.15 -16.65 -9.84
C VAL A 118 -3.58 -15.80 -11.03
N VAL A 119 -4.70 -16.17 -11.66
CA VAL A 119 -5.27 -15.46 -12.83
C VAL A 119 -5.56 -13.98 -12.52
N GLU A 120 -5.82 -13.65 -11.27
CA GLU A 120 -6.21 -12.31 -10.82
C GLU A 120 -5.03 -11.37 -10.52
N TYR A 121 -3.78 -11.83 -10.69
CA TYR A 121 -2.60 -11.02 -10.44
C TYR A 121 -2.15 -10.26 -11.70
N VAL A 122 -2.23 -8.93 -11.65
CA VAL A 122 -1.68 -8.03 -12.67
C VAL A 122 -0.25 -7.63 -12.26
N PRO A 123 0.81 -8.04 -12.98
CA PRO A 123 2.16 -7.61 -12.66
C PRO A 123 2.34 -6.10 -12.93
N PRO A 124 3.12 -5.39 -12.10
CA PRO A 124 3.43 -3.98 -12.34
C PRO A 124 4.29 -3.80 -13.60
N ARG A 125 4.22 -2.62 -14.21
CA ARG A 125 5.09 -2.30 -15.36
C ARG A 125 6.55 -2.12 -14.88
N PRO A 126 7.56 -2.51 -15.67
CA PRO A 126 8.97 -2.37 -15.30
C PRO A 126 9.39 -0.95 -14.88
N GLN A 127 8.79 0.08 -15.48
CA GLN A 127 9.07 1.48 -15.13
C GLN A 127 8.46 1.93 -13.79
N ASP A 128 7.48 1.18 -13.26
CA ASP A 128 6.78 1.51 -12.01
C ASP A 128 7.41 0.80 -10.78
N ILE A 129 8.51 0.08 -10.99
CA ILE A 129 9.21 -0.69 -9.95
C ILE A 129 10.65 -0.22 -9.78
N ARG A 130 11.22 -0.48 -8.60
CA ARG A 130 12.65 -0.36 -8.34
C ARG A 130 13.21 -1.75 -8.06
N ALA A 131 14.05 -2.25 -8.96
CA ALA A 131 14.78 -3.50 -8.72
C ALA A 131 15.68 -3.35 -7.49
N LEU A 132 15.65 -4.35 -6.60
CA LEU A 132 16.48 -4.41 -5.39
C LEU A 132 17.55 -5.49 -5.54
N LEU A 133 17.18 -6.67 -6.05
CA LEU A 133 18.06 -7.82 -6.25
C LEU A 133 17.68 -8.57 -7.53
N GLY A 134 18.68 -9.14 -8.21
CA GLY A 134 18.50 -9.98 -9.39
C GLY A 134 17.98 -9.25 -10.63
N ASP A 135 17.78 -10.00 -11.71
CA ASP A 135 17.24 -9.50 -12.97
C ASP A 135 15.73 -9.75 -13.04
N MET A 136 14.98 -8.69 -13.36
CA MET A 136 13.53 -8.78 -13.50
C MET A 136 13.15 -9.47 -14.81
N PRO A 137 12.28 -10.50 -14.80
CA PRO A 137 11.79 -11.11 -16.03
C PRO A 137 10.90 -10.14 -16.80
N LYS A 138 10.85 -10.32 -18.12
CA LYS A 138 9.85 -9.66 -18.96
C LYS A 138 8.51 -10.36 -18.75
N HIS A 139 7.49 -9.62 -18.33
CA HIS A 139 6.14 -10.11 -18.20
C HIS A 139 5.28 -9.69 -19.40
N SER A 140 4.39 -10.57 -19.83
CA SER A 140 3.22 -10.18 -20.63
C SER A 140 2.18 -9.57 -19.70
N PHE A 141 1.58 -8.46 -20.12
CA PHE A 141 0.47 -7.87 -19.40
C PHE A 141 -0.84 -8.56 -19.78
N GLN A 142 -1.81 -8.48 -18.87
CA GLN A 142 -3.17 -8.92 -19.16
C GLN A 142 -3.84 -7.93 -20.10
N GLU A 143 -4.79 -8.42 -20.89
CA GLU A 143 -5.63 -7.56 -21.73
C GLU A 143 -6.48 -6.63 -20.85
N ASP A 144 -6.78 -5.44 -21.36
CA ASP A 144 -7.46 -4.39 -20.60
C ASP A 144 -8.81 -4.83 -20.03
N ASP A 145 -9.59 -5.61 -20.79
CA ASP A 145 -10.89 -6.13 -20.34
C ASP A 145 -10.76 -7.09 -19.16
N GLU A 146 -9.67 -7.87 -19.09
CA GLU A 146 -9.41 -8.77 -17.98
C GLU A 146 -9.04 -7.99 -16.71
N ILE A 147 -8.22 -6.93 -16.86
CA ILE A 147 -7.89 -6.01 -15.75
C ILE A 147 -9.17 -5.39 -15.20
N ARG A 148 -10.04 -4.86 -16.08
CA ARG A 148 -11.33 -4.28 -15.67
C ARG A 148 -12.20 -5.29 -14.92
N ARG A 149 -12.31 -6.50 -15.44
CA ARG A 149 -13.08 -7.59 -14.82
C ARG A 149 -12.57 -7.92 -13.42
N ILE A 150 -11.26 -8.09 -13.25
CA ILE A 150 -10.63 -8.38 -11.95
C ILE A 150 -10.87 -7.23 -10.96
N ASP A 151 -10.65 -5.99 -11.40
CA ASP A 151 -10.80 -4.80 -10.56
C ASP A 151 -12.24 -4.60 -10.07
N ARG A 152 -13.20 -4.80 -10.98
CA ARG A 152 -14.62 -4.79 -10.64
C ARG A 152 -14.99 -5.86 -9.63
N GLN A 153 -14.56 -7.10 -9.85
CA GLN A 153 -14.84 -8.20 -8.93
C GLN A 153 -14.26 -7.92 -7.54
N ASN A 154 -13.04 -7.37 -7.47
CA ASN A 154 -12.42 -6.99 -6.21
C ASN A 154 -13.19 -5.89 -5.46
N LEU A 155 -13.74 -4.89 -6.16
CA LEU A 155 -14.61 -3.89 -5.54
C LEU A 155 -15.91 -4.52 -5.01
N MET A 156 -16.51 -5.44 -5.76
CA MET A 156 -17.71 -6.16 -5.32
C MET A 156 -17.46 -7.00 -4.06
N ASN A 157 -16.27 -7.60 -3.95
CA ASN A 157 -15.86 -8.41 -2.79
C ASN A 157 -15.70 -7.60 -1.50
N TYR A 158 -15.74 -6.26 -1.55
CA TYR A 158 -15.69 -5.42 -0.34
C TYR A 158 -16.99 -5.36 0.45
N GLN A 159 -18.10 -5.91 -0.07
CA GLN A 159 -19.40 -5.91 0.60
C GLN A 159 -19.31 -6.45 2.04
N GLU A 160 -18.79 -7.66 2.22
CA GLU A 160 -18.71 -8.31 3.54
C GLU A 160 -17.88 -7.48 4.54
N TYR A 161 -16.74 -6.97 4.07
CA TYR A 161 -15.89 -6.12 4.90
C TYR A 161 -16.61 -4.85 5.38
N ILE A 162 -17.31 -4.19 4.47
CA ILE A 162 -18.07 -2.95 4.75
C ILE A 162 -19.19 -3.23 5.77
N GLU A 163 -19.94 -4.33 5.61
CA GLU A 163 -21.04 -4.69 6.51
C GLU A 163 -20.59 -5.02 7.93
N VAL A 164 -19.40 -5.63 8.07
CA VAL A 164 -18.86 -6.03 9.38
C VAL A 164 -18.19 -4.86 10.12
N LEU A 165 -17.75 -3.82 9.41
CA LEU A 165 -16.95 -2.73 10.00
C LEU A 165 -17.65 -2.02 11.18
N PRO A 166 -18.94 -1.63 11.13
CA PRO A 166 -19.60 -0.98 12.26
C PRO A 166 -19.54 -1.81 13.56
N ARG A 167 -19.74 -3.12 13.45
CA ARG A 167 -19.65 -4.04 14.60
C ARG A 167 -18.24 -4.09 15.17
N ARG A 168 -17.21 -3.97 14.32
CA ARG A 168 -15.80 -3.95 14.74
C ARG A 168 -15.36 -2.65 15.39
N LEU A 169 -16.16 -1.59 15.29
CA LEU A 169 -15.83 -0.26 15.84
C LEU A 169 -16.52 0.03 17.16
N PHE A 170 -17.69 -0.57 17.39
CA PHE A 170 -18.59 -0.24 18.50
C PHE A 170 -17.92 -0.27 19.89
N ASP A 171 -17.03 -1.23 20.12
CA ASP A 171 -16.38 -1.47 21.42
C ASP A 171 -14.89 -1.09 21.44
N ARG A 172 -14.38 -0.41 20.39
CA ARG A 172 -12.95 -0.08 20.25
C ARG A 172 -12.64 1.34 20.68
N THR A 173 -11.45 1.53 21.26
CA THR A 173 -10.97 2.85 21.67
C THR A 173 -9.45 2.99 21.50
N GLY A 174 -8.97 4.23 21.35
CA GLY A 174 -7.54 4.52 21.30
C GLY A 174 -6.80 3.73 20.21
N LEU A 175 -5.73 3.03 20.61
CA LEU A 175 -4.90 2.24 19.70
C LEU A 175 -5.62 1.05 19.07
N ASP A 176 -6.79 0.63 19.55
CA ASP A 176 -7.57 -0.41 18.86
C ASP A 176 -7.97 0.02 17.44
N TYR A 177 -8.21 1.32 17.25
CA TYR A 177 -8.52 1.88 15.93
C TYR A 177 -7.35 1.75 14.96
N TRP A 178 -6.12 1.66 15.47
CA TRP A 178 -4.94 1.45 14.64
C TRP A 178 -5.08 0.17 13.82
N PHE A 179 -5.43 -0.96 14.45
CA PHE A 179 -5.61 -2.24 13.76
C PHE A 179 -6.67 -2.16 12.66
N ILE A 180 -7.74 -1.38 12.88
CA ILE A 180 -8.77 -1.16 11.86
C ILE A 180 -8.20 -0.38 10.68
N ILE A 181 -7.52 0.75 10.93
CA ILE A 181 -6.90 1.56 9.86
C ILE A 181 -5.90 0.72 9.07
N ARG A 182 -5.04 -0.04 9.75
CA ARG A 182 -4.07 -0.95 9.13
C ARG A 182 -4.73 -1.90 8.13
N GLU A 183 -5.86 -2.47 8.52
CA GLU A 183 -6.64 -3.36 7.66
C GLU A 183 -7.44 -2.62 6.58
N MET A 184 -7.75 -1.34 6.76
CA MET A 184 -8.41 -0.54 5.73
C MET A 184 -7.44 -0.11 4.63
N CYS A 185 -6.16 0.14 4.94
CA CYS A 185 -5.20 0.73 3.99
C CYS A 185 -5.10 -0.01 2.65
N TRP A 186 -5.06 -1.35 2.68
CA TRP A 186 -4.98 -2.22 1.49
C TRP A 186 -6.31 -2.36 0.73
N ARG A 187 -7.40 -1.79 1.27
CA ARG A 187 -8.71 -1.72 0.60
C ARG A 187 -8.99 -0.32 0.07
N VAL A 188 -8.78 0.70 0.89
CA VAL A 188 -9.03 2.10 0.52
C VAL A 188 -8.09 2.53 -0.60
N SER A 189 -6.79 2.21 -0.49
CA SER A 189 -5.80 2.63 -1.50
C SER A 189 -6.14 2.18 -2.93
N PRO A 190 -6.47 0.90 -3.19
CA PRO A 190 -6.82 0.46 -4.54
C PRO A 190 -8.27 0.74 -4.97
N ALA A 191 -9.21 1.04 -4.06
CA ALA A 191 -10.62 1.13 -4.44
C ALA A 191 -10.92 2.21 -5.50
N PRO A 192 -10.46 3.46 -5.36
CA PRO A 192 -10.57 4.45 -6.43
C PRO A 192 -9.87 4.08 -7.74
N VAL A 193 -8.69 3.48 -7.66
CA VAL A 193 -7.95 3.01 -8.83
C VAL A 193 -8.80 2.04 -9.63
N ARG A 194 -9.37 1.05 -8.95
CA ARG A 194 -10.24 0.02 -9.56
C ARG A 194 -11.54 0.57 -10.14
N LEU A 195 -12.09 1.63 -9.56
CA LEU A 195 -13.25 2.31 -10.14
C LEU A 195 -12.83 3.02 -11.43
N LEU A 196 -11.71 3.74 -11.40
CA LEU A 196 -11.19 4.48 -12.55
C LEU A 196 -10.81 3.55 -13.70
N THR A 197 -10.27 2.35 -13.44
CA THR A 197 -9.97 1.38 -14.52
C THR A 197 -11.19 1.02 -15.37
N GLN A 198 -12.40 1.11 -14.82
CA GLN A 198 -13.63 0.82 -15.55
C GLN A 198 -14.01 1.88 -16.58
N ILE A 199 -13.48 3.10 -16.46
CA ILE A 199 -13.90 4.26 -17.27
C ILE A 199 -12.76 4.93 -18.05
N THR A 200 -11.51 4.53 -17.81
CA THR A 200 -10.34 4.98 -18.55
C THR A 200 -9.99 4.03 -19.68
N GLU A 201 -9.36 4.56 -20.74
CA GLU A 201 -8.93 3.79 -21.92
C GLU A 201 -7.84 2.76 -21.57
N ASP A 202 -6.78 3.16 -20.84
CA ASP A 202 -5.70 2.28 -20.39
C ASP A 202 -5.83 1.99 -18.89
N PRO A 203 -6.41 0.84 -18.48
CA PRO A 203 -6.59 0.50 -17.07
C PRO A 203 -5.27 0.18 -16.38
N LEU A 204 -4.25 -0.29 -17.11
CA LEU A 204 -2.94 -0.59 -16.56
C LEU A 204 -2.20 0.70 -16.17
N GLU A 205 -2.36 1.77 -16.95
CA GLU A 205 -1.80 3.08 -16.64
C GLU A 205 -2.34 3.65 -15.33
N VAL A 206 -3.64 3.51 -15.05
CA VAL A 206 -4.26 4.01 -13.81
C VAL A 206 -3.56 3.49 -12.56
N TRP A 207 -3.11 2.22 -12.57
CA TRP A 207 -2.38 1.62 -11.46
C TRP A 207 -1.03 2.29 -11.18
N SER A 208 -0.48 3.05 -12.13
CA SER A 208 0.76 3.81 -11.97
C SER A 208 0.57 5.19 -11.36
N TRP A 209 -0.65 5.73 -11.36
CA TRP A 209 -0.94 7.09 -10.90
C TRP A 209 -0.70 7.25 -9.40
N ASN A 210 -0.22 8.44 -8.99
CA ASN A 210 -0.17 8.81 -7.57
C ASN A 210 -1.59 9.16 -7.07
N ARG A 211 -1.73 9.38 -5.76
CA ARG A 211 -3.02 9.62 -5.13
C ARG A 211 -3.60 10.98 -5.50
N THR A 212 -2.73 11.96 -5.73
CA THR A 212 -3.10 13.29 -6.25
C THR A 212 -3.80 13.18 -7.60
N THR A 213 -3.19 12.49 -8.57
CA THR A 213 -3.77 12.23 -9.89
C THR A 213 -5.07 11.45 -9.76
N ILE A 214 -5.11 10.38 -8.96
CA ILE A 214 -6.34 9.61 -8.71
C ILE A 214 -7.47 10.51 -8.22
N ALA A 215 -7.23 11.35 -7.21
CA ALA A 215 -8.24 12.26 -6.65
C ALA A 215 -8.68 13.32 -7.66
N GLN A 216 -7.77 13.84 -8.48
CA GLN A 216 -8.10 14.80 -9.55
C GLN A 216 -8.95 14.15 -10.64
N THR A 217 -8.59 12.95 -11.08
CA THR A 217 -9.34 12.20 -12.10
C THR A 217 -10.72 11.81 -11.61
N LEU A 218 -10.88 11.41 -10.34
CA LEU A 218 -12.21 11.19 -9.76
C LEU A 218 -13.08 12.44 -9.86
N ARG A 219 -12.55 13.62 -9.51
CA ARG A 219 -13.29 14.89 -9.61
C ARG A 219 -13.65 15.24 -11.05
N SER A 220 -12.77 14.99 -12.02
CA SER A 220 -13.06 15.25 -13.43
C SER A 220 -14.13 14.33 -14.03
N HIS A 221 -14.42 13.20 -13.38
CA HIS A 221 -15.51 12.29 -13.71
C HIS A 221 -16.70 12.41 -12.75
N ASP A 222 -16.85 13.57 -12.08
CA ASP A 222 -17.95 13.89 -11.16
C ASP A 222 -18.06 12.98 -9.91
N TYR A 223 -17.03 12.19 -9.60
CA TYR A 223 -16.93 11.39 -8.37
C TYR A 223 -16.38 12.21 -7.18
N ASN A 224 -16.92 13.41 -6.96
CA ASN A 224 -16.41 14.36 -5.97
C ASN A 224 -16.41 13.80 -4.55
N GLU A 225 -17.50 13.14 -4.13
CA GLU A 225 -17.58 12.53 -2.79
C GLU A 225 -16.51 11.45 -2.56
N ILE A 226 -16.21 10.65 -3.58
CA ILE A 226 -15.15 9.63 -3.50
C ILE A 226 -13.79 10.30 -3.35
N ALA A 227 -13.53 11.34 -4.15
CA ALA A 227 -12.27 12.07 -4.11
C ALA A 227 -12.04 12.73 -2.75
N ASP A 228 -13.09 13.30 -2.15
CA ASP A 228 -13.03 13.98 -0.86
C ASP A 228 -12.78 12.97 0.27
N HIS A 229 -13.57 11.89 0.34
CA HIS A 229 -13.34 10.83 1.33
C HIS A 229 -11.98 10.14 1.17
N TYR A 230 -11.51 9.94 -0.07
CA TYR A 230 -10.18 9.40 -0.33
C TYR A 230 -9.09 10.34 0.14
N THR A 231 -9.22 11.65 -0.14
CA THR A 231 -8.28 12.67 0.32
C THR A 231 -8.25 12.73 1.85
N ASP A 232 -9.42 12.79 2.49
CA ASP A 232 -9.57 12.88 3.94
C ASP A 232 -8.96 11.67 4.65
N PHE A 233 -9.09 10.46 4.10
CA PHE A 233 -8.46 9.27 4.66
C PHE A 233 -6.95 9.47 4.88
N TYR A 234 -6.26 10.05 3.90
CA TYR A 234 -4.82 10.29 3.97
C TYR A 234 -4.45 11.50 4.83
N VAL A 235 -5.22 12.58 4.74
CA VAL A 235 -4.99 13.78 5.57
C VAL A 235 -5.15 13.45 7.05
N GLN A 236 -6.19 12.69 7.42
CA GLN A 236 -6.38 12.22 8.80
C GLN A 236 -5.28 11.24 9.24
N GLY A 237 -4.70 10.48 8.30
CA GLY A 237 -3.51 9.67 8.57
C GLY A 237 -2.28 10.50 8.95
N TRP A 238 -2.12 11.69 8.37
CA TRP A 238 -1.09 12.66 8.81
C TRP A 238 -1.41 13.25 10.18
N ASP A 239 -2.65 13.61 10.45
CA ASP A 239 -3.06 14.13 11.76
C ASP A 239 -2.77 13.11 12.88
N LEU A 240 -2.99 11.81 12.60
CA LEU A 240 -2.58 10.72 13.49
C LEU A 240 -1.08 10.66 13.71
N PHE A 241 -0.29 10.75 12.64
CA PHE A 241 1.17 10.71 12.72
C PHE A 241 1.71 11.89 13.55
N LEU A 242 1.28 13.11 13.20
CA LEU A 242 1.76 14.35 13.80
C LEU A 242 1.29 14.53 15.24
N SER A 243 0.17 13.93 15.62
CA SER A 243 -0.28 13.86 17.01
C SER A 243 0.37 12.73 17.82
N ALA A 244 1.34 12.01 17.26
CA ALA A 244 1.94 10.83 17.87
C ALA A 244 0.87 9.81 18.34
N PHE A 245 -0.16 9.61 17.51
CA PHE A 245 -1.26 8.67 17.74
C PHE A 245 -2.13 8.98 18.99
N THR A 246 -2.12 10.21 19.48
CA THR A 246 -2.91 10.62 20.64
C THR A 246 -4.29 11.18 20.29
N ASN A 247 -4.50 11.60 19.03
CA ASN A 247 -5.76 12.18 18.59
C ASN A 247 -6.81 11.09 18.23
N SER A 248 -7.68 10.77 19.18
CA SER A 248 -8.78 9.81 18.96
C SER A 248 -9.83 10.27 17.95
N GLU A 249 -9.98 11.58 17.72
CA GLU A 249 -10.88 12.10 16.69
C GLU A 249 -10.32 11.85 15.29
N ALA A 250 -9.02 12.06 15.09
CA ALA A 250 -8.33 11.74 13.83
C ALA A 250 -8.46 10.24 13.48
N TYR A 251 -8.45 9.35 14.48
CA TYR A 251 -8.72 7.92 14.26
C TYR A 251 -10.11 7.69 13.67
N ARG A 252 -11.15 8.29 14.27
CA ARG A 252 -12.54 8.13 13.83
C ARG A 252 -12.76 8.75 12.47
N ASN A 253 -12.20 9.93 12.21
CA ASN A 253 -12.31 10.60 10.93
C ASN A 253 -11.59 9.82 9.82
N CYS A 254 -10.39 9.29 10.10
CA CYS A 254 -9.69 8.42 9.17
C CYS A 254 -10.52 7.18 8.82
N ILE A 255 -11.07 6.48 9.82
CA ILE A 255 -11.90 5.29 9.60
C ILE A 255 -13.18 5.63 8.83
N ALA A 256 -13.87 6.71 9.20
CA ALA A 256 -15.08 7.16 8.52
C ALA A 256 -14.81 7.50 7.05
N ALA A 257 -13.76 8.28 6.77
CA ALA A 257 -13.37 8.64 5.42
C ALA A 257 -13.03 7.40 4.57
N GLY A 258 -12.25 6.46 5.12
CA GLY A 258 -11.95 5.21 4.43
C GLY A 258 -13.21 4.36 4.17
N TYR A 259 -14.13 4.29 5.13
CA TYR A 259 -15.38 3.52 5.01
C TYR A 259 -16.24 4.09 3.88
N TYR A 260 -16.47 5.40 3.88
CA TYR A 260 -17.30 6.03 2.85
C TYR A 260 -16.64 6.00 1.47
N SER A 261 -15.31 6.11 1.38
CA SER A 261 -14.59 5.91 0.12
C SER A 261 -14.85 4.51 -0.45
N LEU A 262 -14.79 3.46 0.38
CA LEU A 262 -15.08 2.07 -0.04
C LEU A 262 -16.53 1.87 -0.47
N VAL A 263 -17.48 2.35 0.33
CA VAL A 263 -18.92 2.25 0.05
C VAL A 263 -19.23 2.89 -1.29
N LYS A 264 -18.78 4.12 -1.51
CA LYS A 264 -19.08 4.89 -2.72
C LYS A 264 -18.41 4.30 -3.96
N CYS A 265 -17.14 3.88 -3.89
CA CYS A 265 -16.51 3.16 -4.99
C CYS A 265 -17.28 1.91 -5.42
N ARG A 266 -17.78 1.14 -4.45
CA ARG A 266 -18.59 -0.05 -4.74
C ARG A 266 -19.96 0.31 -5.33
N GLU A 267 -20.63 1.31 -4.80
CA GLU A 267 -21.92 1.78 -5.34
C GLU A 267 -21.79 2.27 -6.78
N GLU A 268 -20.72 3.00 -7.11
CA GLU A 268 -20.51 3.49 -8.48
C GLU A 268 -20.15 2.35 -9.45
N VAL A 269 -19.30 1.39 -9.04
CA VAL A 269 -18.92 0.28 -9.93
C VAL A 269 -20.10 -0.62 -10.33
N GLN A 270 -21.14 -0.66 -9.50
CA GLN A 270 -22.39 -1.38 -9.78
C GLN A 270 -23.26 -0.71 -10.86
N LYS A 271 -23.08 0.60 -11.09
CA LYS A 271 -23.84 1.38 -12.08
C LYS A 271 -23.21 1.36 -13.46
N ILE A 272 -21.90 1.14 -13.52
CA ILE A 272 -21.18 0.91 -14.77
C ILE A 272 -21.67 -0.45 -15.30
N ASN A 273 -21.87 -0.59 -16.61
CA ASN A 273 -22.27 -1.85 -17.27
C ASN A 273 -21.06 -2.58 -17.81
#